data_AF-A0A497PC14-F1
#
_entry.id   AF-A0A497PC14-F1
#
_cell.length_a   1.000
_cell.length_b   1.000
_cell.length_c   1.000
_cell.angle_alpha   90.00
_cell.angle_beta   90.00
_cell.angle_gamma   90.00
#
_symmetry.space_group_name_H-M   'P 1'
#
loop_
_entity.id
_entity.type
_entity.pdbx_description
1 polymer ?
#
loop_
_entity_poly.entity_id
_entity_poly.type
_entity_poly.pdbx_seq_one_letter_code
_entity_poly.pdbx_strand_id
1 'polypeptide(L)'
;MEVHSKMSVKIFQFNGCNKCFHETILLKKESSLDIELISNPAEWKESKIDTAILTGYLMPEDKDTLFKIEKSAEKVIAYGDCTTMGGLFGLSNQRGSNITPISKVLPNSININGCLAEIEELTASLKGEEKQKLRLLCKVCKRRSTCEYLDAVHRQIDPLENEESCFNDLGFQCNGYIATECKERCVDYGTPCRGCKPLVERPGIRMLGMFGTLMGNVEVATEASKYGATDKLADEDDDMTESLPDIVGNFFRFTLPTSGLPPGRINSTGSIIEDVFTGRPIEELPLITGLLGGDNSISMTLSIIEAYEKGVGIEVSEETLKIRKDLRALEQELKAAVDAQDVDKYEEITGKIRKVAGNMNLSNVFFGGFKTPIEGNDNFEDYKSQVFDVVEGSYKNGLIEFNLDPKGIITEIKIKEGI
;
A
#
# COMPACT_ATOMS: atom_id res chain seq x y z
N MET A 1 28.66 37.93 8.49
CA MET A 1 27.76 37.03 7.75
C MET A 1 28.03 35.64 8.27
N GLU A 2 27.22 35.17 9.23
CA GLU A 2 27.28 33.76 9.62
C GLU A 2 26.79 32.95 8.43
N VAL A 3 27.71 32.19 7.82
CA VAL A 3 27.35 31.14 6.89
C VAL A 3 26.67 30.08 7.74
N HIS A 4 25.35 30.08 7.80
CA HIS A 4 24.63 28.95 8.37
C HIS A 4 25.03 27.72 7.55
N SER A 5 25.82 26.84 8.17
CA SER A 5 26.17 25.54 7.59
C SER A 5 24.88 24.85 7.20
N LYS A 6 24.78 24.39 5.95
CA LYS A 6 23.64 23.56 5.54
C LYS A 6 23.63 22.28 6.36
N MET A 7 22.44 21.80 6.70
CA MET A 7 22.28 20.51 7.36
C MET A 7 22.51 19.40 6.34
N SER A 8 23.50 18.54 6.57
CA SER A 8 23.81 17.40 5.71
C SER A 8 22.81 16.27 5.94
N VAL A 9 22.02 15.96 4.93
CA VAL A 9 21.00 14.92 4.96
C VAL A 9 21.27 13.89 3.87
N LYS A 10 21.39 12.63 4.27
CA LYS A 10 21.53 11.52 3.33
C LYS A 10 20.32 10.62 3.40
N ILE A 11 19.72 10.34 2.24
CA ILE A 11 18.55 9.47 2.12
C ILE A 11 19.01 8.14 1.53
N PHE A 12 18.70 7.05 2.20
CA PHE A 12 19.12 5.69 1.87
C PHE A 12 17.91 4.86 1.46
N GLN A 13 17.90 4.40 0.21
CA GLN A 13 16.93 3.42 -0.27
C GLN A 13 17.47 2.01 -0.04
N PHE A 14 16.81 1.26 0.85
CA PHE A 14 17.01 -0.19 0.98
C PHE A 14 16.14 -0.92 -0.06
N ASN A 15 15.55 -2.04 0.34
CA ASN A 15 14.82 -2.91 -0.57
C ASN A 15 13.38 -2.41 -0.82
N GLY A 16 12.77 -2.90 -1.90
CA GLY A 16 11.36 -2.66 -2.21
C GLY A 16 11.11 -1.48 -3.14
N CYS A 17 9.92 -0.87 -3.04
CA CYS A 17 9.56 0.24 -3.91
C CYS A 17 10.38 1.50 -3.56
N ASN A 18 10.61 2.35 -4.55
CA ASN A 18 11.35 3.60 -4.44
C ASN A 18 10.44 4.85 -4.33
N LYS A 19 9.13 4.69 -4.10
CA LYS A 19 8.20 5.82 -4.04
C LYS A 19 8.52 6.82 -2.92
N CYS A 20 8.72 6.33 -1.68
CA CYS A 20 9.12 7.21 -0.57
C CYS A 20 10.47 7.87 -0.85
N PHE A 21 11.42 7.13 -1.42
CA PHE A 21 12.72 7.66 -1.81
C PHE A 21 12.59 8.80 -2.83
N HIS A 22 11.76 8.63 -3.86
CA HIS A 22 11.55 9.66 -4.88
C HIS A 22 10.79 10.88 -4.35
N GLU A 23 9.83 10.70 -3.44
CA GLU A 23 9.12 11.83 -2.81
C GLU A 23 10.10 12.74 -2.04
N THR A 24 11.21 12.21 -1.53
CA THR A 24 12.23 13.04 -0.84
C THR A 24 12.94 14.04 -1.75
N ILE A 25 12.81 13.94 -3.09
CA ILE A 25 13.30 14.95 -4.03
C ILE A 25 12.71 16.33 -3.70
N LEU A 26 11.46 16.37 -3.21
CA LEU A 26 10.79 17.60 -2.77
C LEU A 26 11.54 18.35 -1.65
N LEU A 27 12.35 17.66 -0.83
CA LEU A 27 13.19 18.30 0.19
C LEU A 27 14.24 19.24 -0.41
N LYS A 28 14.59 19.08 -1.68
CA LYS A 28 15.56 19.96 -2.35
C LYS A 28 15.06 21.41 -2.51
N LYS A 29 13.77 21.67 -2.30
CA LYS A 29 13.22 23.04 -2.16
C LYS A 29 13.75 23.77 -0.92
N GLU A 30 14.16 23.03 0.11
CA GLU A 30 14.66 23.59 1.35
C GLU A 30 16.14 23.98 1.19
N SER A 31 16.41 25.27 0.97
CA SER A 31 17.78 25.77 0.71
C SER A 31 18.78 25.54 1.85
N SER A 32 18.27 25.29 3.07
CA SER A 32 19.04 25.00 4.28
C SER A 32 19.56 23.56 4.34
N LEU A 33 19.10 22.67 3.44
CA LEU A 33 19.48 21.27 3.42
C LEU A 33 20.51 21.00 2.32
N ASP A 34 21.47 20.13 2.62
CA ASP A 34 22.37 19.53 1.66
C ASP A 34 21.97 18.05 1.49
N ILE A 35 21.23 17.77 0.42
CA ILE A 35 20.55 16.49 0.18
C ILE A 35 21.36 15.60 -0.76
N GLU A 36 21.72 14.41 -0.29
CA GLU A 36 22.29 13.32 -1.11
C GLU A 36 21.36 12.10 -1.10
N LEU A 37 21.01 11.60 -2.29
CA LEU A 37 20.20 10.39 -2.48
C LEU A 37 21.12 9.20 -2.75
N ILE A 38 20.98 8.14 -1.96
CA ILE A 38 21.81 6.93 -2.01
C ILE A 38 20.90 5.73 -2.30
N SER A 39 20.96 5.24 -3.53
CA SER A 39 20.19 4.08 -3.99
C SER A 39 20.83 2.73 -3.66
N ASN A 40 22.12 2.71 -3.31
CA ASN A 40 22.83 1.49 -2.90
C ASN A 40 23.54 1.72 -1.55
N PRO A 41 22.84 1.51 -0.41
CA PRO A 41 23.39 1.76 0.92
C PRO A 41 24.63 0.93 1.25
N ALA A 42 24.76 -0.29 0.71
CA ALA A 42 25.89 -1.18 0.96
C ALA A 42 27.23 -0.61 0.44
N GLU A 43 27.19 0.14 -0.67
CA GLU A 43 28.37 0.74 -1.29
C GLU A 43 28.71 2.13 -0.74
N TRP A 44 27.84 2.71 0.09
CA TRP A 44 28.04 4.04 0.65
C TRP A 44 29.34 4.13 1.45
N LYS A 45 30.11 5.21 1.30
CA LYS A 45 31.35 5.44 2.07
C LYS A 45 31.05 6.26 3.31
N GLU A 46 31.53 5.80 4.47
CA GLU A 46 31.25 6.41 5.79
C GLU A 46 31.68 7.89 5.78
N SER A 47 30.75 8.76 6.15
CA SER A 47 30.98 10.19 6.33
C SER A 47 30.06 10.68 7.44
N LYS A 48 30.52 11.65 8.25
CA LYS A 48 29.64 12.30 9.23
C LYS A 48 28.49 13.00 8.53
N ILE A 49 27.27 12.83 9.05
CA ILE A 49 26.05 13.43 8.54
C ILE A 49 25.17 13.87 9.70
N ASP A 50 24.37 14.91 9.50
CA ASP A 50 23.50 15.41 10.56
C ASP A 50 22.25 14.52 10.66
N THR A 51 21.64 14.16 9.53
CA THR A 51 20.48 13.27 9.50
C THR A 51 20.59 12.19 8.41
N ALA A 52 20.30 10.95 8.80
CA ALA A 52 20.03 9.85 7.88
C ALA A 52 18.52 9.60 7.76
N ILE A 53 18.03 9.50 6.53
CA ILE A 53 16.65 9.10 6.23
C ILE A 53 16.69 7.72 5.60
N LEU A 54 15.95 6.76 6.14
CA LEU A 54 15.93 5.38 5.67
C LEU A 54 14.57 5.08 5.04
N THR A 55 14.58 4.54 3.81
CA THR A 55 13.38 4.10 3.08
C THR A 55 13.54 2.64 2.64
N GLY A 56 12.42 1.97 2.36
CA GLY A 56 12.42 0.57 1.92
C GLY A 56 12.35 -0.44 3.07
N TYR A 57 12.04 -1.69 2.75
CA TYR A 57 11.98 -2.75 3.76
C TYR A 57 13.38 -3.26 4.10
N LEU A 58 13.53 -3.77 5.32
CA LEU A 58 14.81 -4.21 5.86
C LEU A 58 14.84 -5.72 6.05
N MET A 59 15.97 -6.29 5.72
CA MET A 59 16.30 -7.69 5.89
C MET A 59 17.41 -7.87 6.93
N PRO A 60 17.59 -9.07 7.51
CA PRO A 60 18.64 -9.31 8.51
C PRO A 60 20.05 -8.93 8.06
N GLU A 61 20.37 -9.11 6.77
CA GLU A 61 21.63 -8.75 6.14
C GLU A 61 21.92 -7.24 6.11
N ASP A 62 20.89 -6.39 6.24
CA ASP A 62 21.05 -4.93 6.22
C ASP A 62 21.64 -4.38 7.54
N LYS A 63 21.72 -5.22 8.58
CA LYS A 63 22.07 -4.83 9.95
C LYS A 63 23.40 -4.08 10.07
N ASP A 64 24.44 -4.54 9.37
CA ASP A 64 25.77 -3.92 9.45
C ASP A 64 25.76 -2.52 8.79
N THR A 65 25.05 -2.38 7.67
CA THR A 65 24.85 -1.10 7.00
C THR A 65 24.06 -0.12 7.87
N LEU A 66 23.01 -0.61 8.54
CA LEU A 66 22.19 0.20 9.46
C LEU A 66 23.02 0.74 10.64
N PHE A 67 23.84 -0.09 11.30
CA PHE A 67 24.70 0.37 12.39
C PHE A 67 25.78 1.35 11.93
N LYS A 68 26.32 1.14 10.73
CA LYS A 68 27.25 2.09 10.13
C LYS A 68 26.60 3.46 9.91
N ILE A 69 25.35 3.48 9.42
CA ILE A 69 24.58 4.71 9.24
C ILE A 69 24.29 5.36 10.60
N GLU A 70 23.81 4.61 11.59
CA GLU A 70 23.52 5.12 12.94
C GLU A 70 24.75 5.76 13.58
N LYS A 71 25.92 5.12 13.48
CA LYS A 71 27.18 5.67 14.02
C LYS A 71 27.63 6.97 13.32
N SER A 72 27.24 7.14 12.06
CA SER A 72 27.64 8.28 11.24
C SER A 72 26.69 9.47 11.34
N ALA A 73 25.44 9.21 11.75
CA ALA A 73 24.36 10.18 11.79
C ALA A 73 24.07 10.66 13.21
N GLU A 74 23.83 11.96 13.40
CA GLU A 74 23.33 12.46 14.69
C GLU A 74 21.87 12.05 14.91
N LYS A 75 21.10 11.94 13.82
CA LYS A 75 19.68 11.60 13.81
C LYS A 75 19.36 10.58 12.72
N VAL A 76 18.53 9.58 13.05
CA VAL A 76 18.01 8.60 12.09
C VAL A 76 16.49 8.70 12.02
N ILE A 77 15.96 8.88 10.81
CA ILE A 77 14.52 8.93 10.52
C ILE A 77 14.18 7.75 9.61
N ALA A 78 13.26 6.91 10.02
CA ALA A 78 12.65 5.91 9.15
C ALA A 78 11.41 6.51 8.47
N TYR A 79 11.43 6.56 7.15
CA TYR A 79 10.45 7.23 6.32
C TYR A 79 9.73 6.25 5.40
N GLY A 80 8.46 5.96 5.74
CA GLY A 80 7.65 4.99 5.03
C GLY A 80 7.43 3.70 5.82
N ASP A 81 6.25 3.13 5.63
CA ASP A 81 5.76 1.99 6.41
C ASP A 81 6.61 0.71 6.22
N CYS A 82 7.24 0.56 5.06
CA CYS A 82 8.18 -0.53 4.78
C CYS A 82 9.35 -0.56 5.76
N THR A 83 9.90 0.61 6.11
CA THR A 83 11.03 0.72 7.04
C THR A 83 10.55 0.66 8.49
N THR A 84 9.44 1.33 8.79
CA THR A 84 8.97 1.49 10.18
C THR A 84 8.28 0.23 10.71
N MET A 85 7.49 -0.46 9.89
CA MET A 85 6.61 -1.57 10.30
C MET A 85 6.79 -2.84 9.45
N GLY A 86 7.56 -2.75 8.36
CA GLY A 86 7.77 -3.81 7.37
C GLY A 86 6.92 -3.63 6.11
N GLY A 87 5.83 -2.87 6.20
CA GLY A 87 5.00 -2.47 5.07
C GLY A 87 4.38 -3.62 4.32
N LEU A 88 3.97 -3.32 3.09
CA LEU A 88 3.30 -4.28 2.20
C LEU A 88 4.18 -5.50 1.90
N PHE A 89 5.49 -5.29 1.74
CA PHE A 89 6.44 -6.38 1.54
C PHE A 89 6.48 -7.33 2.74
N GLY A 90 6.25 -6.82 3.96
CA GLY A 90 6.18 -7.62 5.18
C GLY A 90 5.14 -8.75 5.17
N LEU A 91 4.17 -8.72 4.23
CA LEU A 91 3.27 -9.83 3.98
C LEU A 91 3.98 -11.12 3.58
N SER A 92 5.16 -11.04 2.94
CA SER A 92 5.95 -12.23 2.58
C SER A 92 6.43 -13.03 3.80
N ASN A 93 6.41 -12.45 5.01
CA ASN A 93 6.73 -13.17 6.25
C ASN A 93 5.72 -14.30 6.54
N GLN A 94 4.52 -14.28 5.94
CA GLN A 94 3.59 -15.41 5.98
C GLN A 94 4.16 -16.67 5.28
N ARG A 95 5.17 -16.48 4.41
CA ARG A 95 5.84 -17.54 3.64
C ARG A 95 7.31 -17.71 4.03
N GLY A 96 7.69 -17.29 5.23
CA GLY A 96 9.01 -17.53 5.80
C GLY A 96 10.07 -16.46 5.51
N SER A 97 9.73 -15.35 4.84
CA SER A 97 10.60 -14.18 4.79
C SER A 97 10.83 -13.59 6.19
N ASN A 98 11.91 -12.82 6.36
CA ASN A 98 12.29 -12.23 7.64
C ASN A 98 12.40 -10.70 7.58
N ILE A 99 11.43 -10.05 6.94
CA ILE A 99 11.37 -8.60 6.89
C ILE A 99 11.17 -8.07 8.31
N THR A 100 12.04 -7.12 8.68
CA THR A 100 12.19 -6.67 10.05
C THR A 100 11.95 -5.16 10.14
N PRO A 101 11.08 -4.69 11.05
CA PRO A 101 10.91 -3.26 11.29
C PRO A 101 12.18 -2.65 11.90
N ILE A 102 12.49 -1.40 11.53
CA ILE A 102 13.69 -0.70 12.00
C ILE A 102 13.81 -0.66 13.52
N SER A 103 12.71 -0.57 14.25
CA SER A 103 12.69 -0.49 15.72
C SER A 103 13.29 -1.72 16.42
N LYS A 104 13.39 -2.86 15.74
CA LYS A 104 14.09 -4.06 16.25
C LYS A 104 15.61 -3.98 16.11
N VAL A 105 16.11 -3.08 15.25
CA VAL A 105 17.54 -2.89 14.98
C VAL A 105 18.02 -1.58 15.59
N LEU A 106 17.38 -0.47 15.25
CA LEU A 106 17.64 0.89 15.71
C LEU A 106 16.42 1.44 16.49
N PRO A 107 16.27 1.11 17.79
CA PRO A 107 15.08 1.46 18.58
C PRO A 107 14.87 2.95 18.79
N ASN A 108 15.91 3.77 18.63
CA ASN A 108 15.87 5.23 18.83
C ASN A 108 15.55 6.01 17.53
N SER A 109 15.26 5.32 16.43
CA SER A 109 14.89 5.96 15.17
C SER A 109 13.54 6.68 15.26
N ILE A 110 13.42 7.80 14.56
CA ILE A 110 12.15 8.53 14.44
C ILE A 110 11.35 7.92 13.30
N ASN A 111 10.15 7.43 13.60
CA ASN A 111 9.30 6.79 12.61
C ASN A 111 8.27 7.77 12.03
N ILE A 112 8.15 7.75 10.70
CA ILE A 112 7.11 8.42 9.92
C ILE A 112 6.44 7.35 9.05
N ASN A 113 5.21 6.99 9.42
CA ASN A 113 4.46 5.93 8.76
C ASN A 113 3.74 6.44 7.50
N GLY A 114 3.44 5.53 6.59
CA GLY A 114 2.66 5.81 5.38
C GLY A 114 3.18 5.08 4.15
N CYS A 115 2.31 4.94 3.16
CA CYS A 115 2.61 4.30 1.88
C CYS A 115 1.71 4.98 0.84
N LEU A 116 2.08 6.11 0.22
CA LEU A 116 3.29 6.95 0.39
C LEU A 116 3.30 7.74 1.72
N ALA A 117 4.46 7.89 2.36
CA ALA A 117 4.60 8.72 3.57
C ALA A 117 4.58 10.23 3.22
N GLU A 118 4.27 11.08 4.21
CA GLU A 118 4.06 12.51 3.98
C GLU A 118 5.36 13.31 4.09
N ILE A 119 5.69 14.02 3.01
CA ILE A 119 6.88 14.86 2.91
C ILE A 119 6.84 16.01 3.92
N GLU A 120 5.65 16.48 4.26
CA GLU A 120 5.42 17.57 5.21
C GLU A 120 5.80 17.13 6.63
N GLU A 121 5.46 15.90 7.04
CA GLU A 121 5.89 15.33 8.32
C GLU A 121 7.41 15.11 8.38
N LEU A 122 8.01 14.68 7.27
CA LEU A 122 9.47 14.53 7.16
C LEU A 122 10.17 15.88 7.29
N THR A 123 9.65 16.90 6.62
CA THR A 123 10.16 18.28 6.67
C THR A 123 10.07 18.86 8.09
N ALA A 124 8.92 18.70 8.76
CA ALA A 124 8.73 19.12 10.14
C ALA A 124 9.71 18.40 11.09
N SER A 125 9.90 17.09 10.92
CA SER A 125 10.87 16.31 11.68
C SER A 125 12.29 16.83 11.48
N LEU A 126 12.70 17.14 10.24
CA LEU A 126 14.02 17.71 9.94
C LEU A 126 14.24 19.08 10.60
N LYS A 127 13.20 19.92 10.65
CA LYS A 127 13.23 21.24 11.28
C LYS A 127 13.15 21.20 12.81
N GLY A 128 12.94 20.02 13.40
CA GLY A 128 12.76 19.87 14.85
C GLY A 128 11.42 20.42 15.35
N GLU A 129 10.44 20.54 14.44
CA GLU A 129 9.09 21.00 14.77
C GLU A 129 8.31 19.89 15.50
N GLU A 130 7.30 20.30 16.27
CA GLU A 130 6.46 19.36 16.99
C GLU A 130 5.64 18.52 16.01
N LYS A 131 5.56 17.20 16.24
CA LYS A 131 4.79 16.30 15.38
C LYS A 131 3.34 16.76 15.31
N GLN A 132 2.83 16.97 14.10
CA GLN A 132 1.43 17.28 13.91
C GLN A 132 0.56 16.17 14.48
N LYS A 133 -0.39 16.53 15.33
CA LYS A 133 -1.37 15.58 15.85
C LYS A 133 -2.42 15.27 14.79
N LEU A 134 -2.17 14.25 13.98
CA LEU A 134 -3.11 13.75 13.00
C LEU A 134 -4.39 13.25 13.66
N ARG A 135 -5.54 13.51 13.03
CA ARG A 135 -6.85 13.03 13.49
C ARG A 135 -7.07 11.58 13.06
N LEU A 136 -7.96 10.88 13.76
CA LEU A 136 -8.49 9.59 13.32
C LEU A 136 -9.14 9.73 11.93
N LEU A 137 -8.90 8.79 11.01
CA LEU A 137 -9.43 8.86 9.65
C LEU A 137 -10.95 9.00 9.62
N CYS A 138 -11.66 8.22 10.45
CA CYS A 138 -13.12 8.29 10.55
C CYS A 138 -13.66 9.68 10.96
N LYS A 139 -12.85 10.54 11.60
CA LYS A 139 -13.27 11.92 11.93
C LYS A 139 -13.27 12.86 10.74
N VAL A 140 -12.56 12.51 9.68
CA VAL A 140 -12.35 13.35 8.50
C VAL A 140 -12.86 12.71 7.21
N CYS A 141 -13.28 11.44 7.29
CA CYS A 141 -13.93 10.74 6.20
C CYS A 141 -15.28 11.41 5.86
N LYS A 142 -15.66 11.48 4.58
CA LYS A 142 -17.00 11.95 4.17
C LYS A 142 -18.11 10.95 4.54
N ARG A 143 -17.76 9.66 4.58
CA ARG A 143 -18.67 8.56 4.93
C ARG A 143 -19.05 8.56 6.41
N ARG A 144 -20.24 8.09 6.75
CA ARG A 144 -20.82 8.09 8.10
C ARG A 144 -21.23 6.67 8.49
N SER A 145 -20.92 6.30 9.73
CA SER A 145 -21.29 4.99 10.26
C SER A 145 -22.60 5.03 11.05
N THR A 146 -23.43 4.01 10.88
CA THR A 146 -24.63 3.69 11.66
C THR A 146 -24.31 2.89 12.92
N CYS A 147 -23.13 2.27 12.99
CA CYS A 147 -22.72 1.32 14.04
C CYS A 147 -23.61 0.08 14.16
N GLU A 148 -24.31 -0.30 13.08
CA GLU A 148 -25.15 -1.49 13.03
C GLU A 148 -24.33 -2.74 12.67
N TYR A 149 -24.89 -3.92 12.96
CA TYR A 149 -24.31 -5.19 12.52
C TYR A 149 -24.46 -5.35 11.01
N LEU A 150 -23.54 -6.09 10.39
CA LEU A 150 -23.50 -6.30 8.95
C LEU A 150 -24.47 -7.40 8.55
N ASP A 151 -25.24 -7.17 7.50
CA ASP A 151 -26.07 -8.21 6.87
C ASP A 151 -25.22 -9.15 6.01
N ALA A 152 -24.18 -8.62 5.36
CA ALA A 152 -23.27 -9.37 4.52
C ALA A 152 -21.88 -8.72 4.48
N VAL A 153 -20.89 -9.47 4.01
CA VAL A 153 -19.56 -8.95 3.68
C VAL A 153 -19.38 -9.00 2.17
N HIS A 154 -18.77 -7.97 1.61
CA HIS A 154 -18.62 -7.83 0.17
C HIS A 154 -17.15 -7.58 -0.20
N ARG A 155 -16.75 -8.13 -1.36
CA ARG A 155 -15.39 -8.00 -1.91
C ARG A 155 -15.29 -6.85 -2.91
N GLN A 156 -16.31 -6.69 -3.75
CA GLN A 156 -16.34 -5.73 -4.86
C GLN A 156 -17.32 -4.60 -4.56
N ILE A 157 -16.86 -3.36 -4.73
CA ILE A 157 -17.66 -2.14 -4.56
C ILE A 157 -18.19 -1.72 -5.91
N ASP A 158 -19.49 -1.46 -6.03
CA ASP A 158 -20.05 -0.85 -7.23
C ASP A 158 -19.72 0.67 -7.22
N PRO A 159 -19.13 1.24 -8.29
CA PRO A 159 -18.86 2.67 -8.37
C PRO A 159 -20.07 3.59 -8.18
N LEU A 160 -21.29 3.10 -8.43
CA LEU A 160 -22.54 3.85 -8.21
C LEU A 160 -23.10 3.69 -6.79
N GLU A 161 -22.41 2.93 -5.95
CA GLU A 161 -22.85 2.65 -4.59
C GLU A 161 -22.75 3.89 -3.70
N ASN A 162 -23.63 3.94 -2.71
CA ASN A 162 -23.80 5.03 -1.76
C ASN A 162 -22.45 5.58 -1.24
N GLU A 163 -22.14 6.84 -1.55
CA GLU A 163 -20.89 7.52 -1.15
C GLU A 163 -20.92 8.10 0.27
N GLU A 164 -22.09 8.11 0.91
CA GLU A 164 -22.31 8.67 2.24
C GLU A 164 -22.19 7.61 3.35
N SER A 165 -22.54 6.36 3.07
CA SER A 165 -22.45 5.27 4.07
C SER A 165 -21.01 4.80 4.29
N CYS A 166 -20.70 4.42 5.54
CA CYS A 166 -19.42 3.82 5.89
C CYS A 166 -19.19 2.52 5.11
N PHE A 167 -17.96 2.32 4.62
CA PHE A 167 -17.58 1.07 3.96
C PHE A 167 -17.84 -0.15 4.83
N ASN A 168 -17.49 -0.08 6.13
CA ASN A 168 -17.72 -1.22 7.01
C ASN A 168 -19.21 -1.55 7.12
N ASP A 169 -20.09 -0.56 7.22
CA ASP A 169 -21.54 -0.77 7.32
C ASP A 169 -22.14 -1.35 6.02
N LEU A 170 -21.53 -1.05 4.87
CA LEU A 170 -21.84 -1.66 3.58
C LEU A 170 -21.18 -3.03 3.41
N GLY A 171 -20.58 -3.61 4.44
CA GLY A 171 -19.93 -4.92 4.34
C GLY A 171 -18.52 -4.91 3.73
N PHE A 172 -17.95 -3.74 3.41
CA PHE A 172 -16.59 -3.62 2.89
C PHE A 172 -15.57 -3.38 4.00
N GLN A 173 -14.66 -4.32 4.16
CA GLN A 173 -13.60 -4.28 5.17
C GLN A 173 -12.74 -3.00 5.02
N CYS A 174 -12.83 -2.08 5.99
CA CYS A 174 -12.12 -0.79 5.98
C CYS A 174 -11.42 -0.50 7.31
N ASN A 175 -10.09 -0.37 7.30
CA ASN A 175 -9.23 -0.13 8.47
C ASN A 175 -9.28 1.32 9.00
N GLY A 176 -10.26 2.14 8.61
CA GLY A 176 -10.34 3.55 9.00
C GLY A 176 -10.45 3.78 10.51
N TYR A 177 -11.05 2.84 11.25
CA TYR A 177 -11.18 2.93 12.71
C TYR A 177 -9.86 2.84 13.47
N ILE A 178 -8.81 2.29 12.84
CA ILE A 178 -7.48 2.15 13.45
C ILE A 178 -6.43 3.04 12.80
N ALA A 179 -6.80 3.87 11.82
CA ALA A 179 -5.88 4.65 10.99
C ALA A 179 -6.04 6.16 11.21
N THR A 180 -4.98 6.93 10.99
CA THR A 180 -5.04 8.39 10.96
C THR A 180 -5.47 8.91 9.59
N GLU A 181 -5.80 10.20 9.52
CA GLU A 181 -5.85 10.92 8.26
C GLU A 181 -4.51 10.85 7.52
N CYS A 182 -4.57 10.86 6.18
CA CYS A 182 -3.40 10.82 5.31
C CYS A 182 -3.64 11.58 4.01
N LYS A 183 -2.55 12.02 3.36
CA LYS A 183 -2.58 12.75 2.07
C LYS A 183 -3.18 11.96 0.91
N GLU A 184 -2.94 10.66 0.83
CA GLU A 184 -3.34 9.84 -0.33
C GLU A 184 -4.84 9.49 -0.35
N ARG A 185 -5.58 9.69 0.76
CA ARG A 185 -7.06 9.71 0.81
C ARG A 185 -7.79 8.60 -0.02
N CYS A 186 -7.36 7.34 0.04
CA CYS A 186 -7.96 6.23 -0.73
C CYS A 186 -9.50 6.17 -0.64
N VAL A 187 -10.05 6.49 0.54
CA VAL A 187 -11.49 6.47 0.83
C VAL A 187 -12.31 7.45 -0.02
N ASP A 188 -11.68 8.47 -0.59
CA ASP A 188 -12.34 9.43 -1.48
C ASP A 188 -12.47 8.89 -2.92
N TYR A 189 -11.74 7.82 -3.25
CA TYR A 189 -11.68 7.19 -4.58
C TYR A 189 -12.27 5.77 -4.58
N GLY A 190 -13.36 5.56 -3.85
CA GLY A 190 -14.06 4.27 -3.82
C GLY A 190 -13.22 3.10 -3.29
N THR A 191 -12.18 3.37 -2.51
CA THR A 191 -11.26 2.33 -2.02
C THR A 191 -11.17 2.34 -0.49
N PRO A 192 -11.51 1.24 0.21
CA PRO A 192 -11.39 1.13 1.66
C PRO A 192 -9.97 1.41 2.16
N CYS A 193 -9.88 2.03 3.34
CA CYS A 193 -8.58 2.22 3.99
C CYS A 193 -7.99 0.86 4.36
N ARG A 194 -6.71 0.65 4.03
CA ARG A 194 -5.96 -0.56 4.41
C ARG A 194 -5.00 -0.33 5.58
N GLY A 195 -4.95 0.88 6.14
CA GLY A 195 -4.33 1.15 7.44
C GLY A 195 -2.80 1.34 7.42
N CYS A 196 -2.23 1.95 6.37
CA CYS A 196 -0.78 2.21 6.27
C CYS A 196 -0.25 3.28 7.25
N LYS A 197 -1.14 4.05 7.91
CA LYS A 197 -0.81 4.99 9.00
C LYS A 197 -1.63 4.62 10.24
N PRO A 198 -1.19 3.66 11.04
CA PRO A 198 -1.96 3.22 12.20
C PRO A 198 -1.89 4.24 13.35
N LEU A 199 -3.01 4.39 14.07
CA LEU A 199 -3.15 5.25 15.26
C LEU A 199 -2.98 4.47 16.58
N VAL A 200 -3.16 3.15 16.53
CA VAL A 200 -3.22 2.28 17.70
C VAL A 200 -2.19 1.16 17.61
N GLU A 201 -1.73 0.66 18.76
CA GLU A 201 -0.89 -0.52 18.81
C GLU A 201 -1.64 -1.77 18.35
N ARG A 202 -0.92 -2.68 17.69
CA ARG A 202 -1.45 -3.92 17.10
C ARG A 202 -2.73 -3.66 16.28
N PRO A 203 -2.67 -2.75 15.29
CA PRO A 203 -3.85 -2.26 14.57
C PRO A 203 -4.64 -3.39 13.90
N GLY A 204 -3.94 -4.35 13.28
CA GLY A 204 -4.60 -5.49 12.63
C GLY A 204 -5.42 -6.37 13.58
N ILE A 205 -4.91 -6.64 14.79
CA ILE A 205 -5.67 -7.42 15.79
C ILE A 205 -6.89 -6.66 16.29
N ARG A 206 -6.75 -5.36 16.53
CA ARG A 206 -7.87 -4.51 16.98
C ARG A 206 -8.95 -4.42 15.91
N MET A 207 -8.55 -4.23 14.66
CA MET A 207 -9.47 -4.15 13.55
C MET A 207 -10.13 -5.48 13.23
N LEU A 208 -9.40 -6.60 13.32
CA LEU A 208 -9.97 -7.95 13.21
C LEU A 208 -11.04 -8.19 14.27
N GLY A 209 -10.77 -7.86 15.54
CA GLY A 209 -11.77 -8.00 16.61
C GLY A 209 -12.98 -7.10 16.43
N MET A 210 -12.77 -5.85 15.99
CA MET A 210 -13.84 -4.91 15.73
C MET A 210 -14.71 -5.35 14.55
N PHE A 211 -14.10 -5.71 13.41
CA PHE A 211 -14.82 -6.16 12.22
C PHE A 211 -15.55 -7.48 12.46
N GLY A 212 -14.91 -8.44 13.14
CA GLY A 212 -15.58 -9.67 13.56
C GLY A 212 -16.76 -9.44 14.49
N THR A 213 -16.75 -8.37 15.30
CA THR A 213 -17.93 -7.97 16.08
C THR A 213 -19.04 -7.43 15.19
N LEU A 214 -18.72 -6.61 14.18
CA LEU A 214 -19.72 -6.09 13.22
C LEU A 214 -20.38 -7.23 12.43
N MET A 215 -19.63 -8.30 12.13
CA MET A 215 -20.13 -9.49 11.44
C MET A 215 -21.04 -10.39 12.30
N GLY A 216 -21.49 -9.96 13.47
CA GLY A 216 -22.26 -10.80 14.40
C GLY A 216 -23.57 -11.39 13.86
N ASN A 217 -24.10 -10.87 12.75
CA ASN A 217 -25.28 -11.40 12.05
C ASN A 217 -24.95 -12.31 10.85
N VAL A 218 -23.68 -12.42 10.45
CA VAL A 218 -23.26 -13.23 9.30
C VAL A 218 -23.14 -14.69 9.74
N GLU A 219 -23.73 -15.60 8.99
CA GLU A 219 -23.68 -17.03 9.30
C GLU A 219 -22.25 -17.59 9.13
N VAL A 220 -21.87 -18.50 10.03
CA VAL A 220 -20.55 -19.14 10.04
C VAL A 220 -20.75 -20.62 10.24
N ALA A 221 -20.12 -21.43 9.39
CA ALA A 221 -20.15 -22.87 9.55
C ALA A 221 -19.22 -23.27 10.69
N THR A 222 -19.79 -23.86 11.74
CA THR A 222 -19.03 -24.28 12.92
C THR A 222 -19.27 -25.74 13.27
N GLU A 223 -18.21 -26.44 13.65
CA GLU A 223 -18.31 -27.79 14.20
C GLU A 223 -17.64 -27.91 15.57
N ALA A 224 -18.17 -28.81 16.40
CA ALA A 224 -17.65 -29.03 17.74
C ALA A 224 -16.19 -29.52 17.69
N SER A 225 -15.29 -28.82 18.38
CA SER A 225 -13.91 -29.30 18.49
C SER A 225 -13.85 -30.61 19.28
N LYS A 226 -13.00 -31.54 18.83
CA LYS A 226 -12.76 -32.84 19.48
C LYS A 226 -12.41 -32.75 20.97
N TYR A 227 -11.89 -31.60 21.42
CA TYR A 227 -11.44 -31.35 22.78
C TYR A 227 -12.34 -30.39 23.58
N GLY A 228 -13.53 -30.05 23.06
CA GLY A 228 -14.71 -29.72 23.87
C GLY A 228 -14.69 -28.42 24.67
N ALA A 229 -14.06 -27.35 24.17
CA ALA A 229 -14.08 -26.04 24.84
C ALA A 229 -14.65 -24.90 23.97
N THR A 230 -14.58 -25.03 22.65
CA THR A 230 -15.02 -24.04 21.65
C THR A 230 -15.34 -24.75 20.35
N ASP A 231 -16.32 -24.27 19.60
CA ASP A 231 -16.52 -24.70 18.21
C ASP A 231 -15.35 -24.21 17.33
N LYS A 232 -14.99 -24.98 16.32
CA LYS A 232 -14.06 -24.56 15.26
C LYS A 232 -14.85 -24.22 14.00
N LEU A 233 -14.23 -23.48 13.09
CA LEU A 233 -14.74 -23.38 11.72
C LEU A 233 -14.81 -24.79 11.11
N ALA A 234 -15.94 -25.10 10.51
CA ALA A 234 -16.09 -26.32 9.73
C ALA A 234 -15.21 -26.23 8.47
N ASP A 235 -14.89 -27.39 7.88
CA ASP A 235 -14.12 -27.46 6.63
C ASP A 235 -15.03 -27.30 5.39
N GLU A 236 -16.23 -26.71 5.57
CA GLU A 236 -17.20 -26.40 4.52
C GLU A 236 -17.25 -24.89 4.26
N ASP A 237 -17.71 -24.52 3.06
CA ASP A 237 -17.82 -23.12 2.67
C ASP A 237 -18.95 -22.43 3.44
N ASP A 238 -18.71 -21.17 3.84
CA ASP A 238 -19.69 -20.30 4.49
C ASP A 238 -19.56 -18.85 4.01
N ASP A 239 -20.60 -18.05 4.27
CA ASP A 239 -20.68 -16.65 3.83
C ASP A 239 -19.48 -15.80 4.27
N MET A 240 -18.91 -16.09 5.45
CA MET A 240 -17.77 -15.36 5.99
C MET A 240 -16.47 -15.69 5.26
N THR A 241 -16.17 -16.98 5.12
CA THR A 241 -14.93 -17.49 4.53
C THR A 241 -14.88 -17.24 3.02
N GLU A 242 -16.02 -17.24 2.33
CA GLU A 242 -16.12 -16.86 0.93
C GLU A 242 -15.92 -15.36 0.70
N SER A 243 -16.51 -14.53 1.58
CA SER A 243 -16.50 -13.08 1.44
C SER A 243 -15.22 -12.42 1.97
N LEU A 244 -14.51 -13.07 2.89
CA LEU A 244 -13.26 -12.56 3.47
C LEU A 244 -12.12 -13.61 3.42
N PRO A 245 -11.71 -14.06 2.23
CA PRO A 245 -10.75 -15.15 2.07
C PRO A 245 -9.31 -14.79 2.49
N ASP A 246 -8.99 -13.50 2.57
CA ASP A 246 -7.64 -13.00 2.86
C ASP A 246 -7.56 -12.20 4.16
N ILE A 247 -7.58 -12.89 5.30
CA ILE A 247 -7.44 -12.27 6.63
C ILE A 247 -6.12 -11.51 6.75
N VAL A 248 -5.01 -12.07 6.24
CA VAL A 248 -3.68 -11.48 6.41
C VAL A 248 -3.57 -10.16 5.63
N GLY A 249 -3.98 -10.14 4.36
CA GLY A 249 -3.90 -8.94 3.53
C GLY A 249 -5.00 -7.91 3.80
N ASN A 250 -6.11 -8.26 4.46
CA ASN A 250 -7.11 -7.28 4.93
C ASN A 250 -6.65 -6.57 6.21
N PHE A 251 -6.22 -7.32 7.23
CA PHE A 251 -5.99 -6.75 8.56
C PHE A 251 -4.51 -6.46 8.86
N PHE A 252 -3.57 -7.14 8.21
CA PHE A 252 -2.14 -7.08 8.54
C PHE A 252 -1.27 -6.60 7.37
N ARG A 253 -1.89 -6.04 6.31
CA ARG A 253 -1.23 -5.61 5.07
C ARG A 253 0.11 -4.90 5.27
N PHE A 254 0.15 -4.00 6.23
CA PHE A 254 1.26 -3.09 6.50
C PHE A 254 2.00 -3.45 7.80
N THR A 255 1.41 -4.30 8.63
CA THR A 255 1.81 -4.46 10.04
C THR A 255 2.04 -5.91 10.43
N LEU A 256 2.11 -6.85 9.48
CA LEU A 256 2.35 -8.26 9.79
C LEU A 256 3.63 -8.46 10.65
N PRO A 257 4.78 -7.83 10.34
CA PRO A 257 6.01 -8.01 11.12
C PRO A 257 5.97 -7.44 12.55
N THR A 258 5.02 -6.55 12.84
CA THR A 258 4.80 -5.90 14.15
C THR A 258 3.53 -6.39 14.85
N SER A 259 2.78 -7.32 14.25
CA SER A 259 1.49 -7.81 14.77
C SER A 259 1.59 -8.65 16.04
N GLY A 260 2.76 -9.26 16.28
CA GLY A 260 2.98 -10.28 17.30
C GLY A 260 2.51 -11.68 16.89
N LEU A 261 2.07 -11.87 15.64
CA LEU A 261 1.80 -13.21 15.10
C LEU A 261 3.12 -13.98 14.89
N PRO A 262 3.11 -15.31 15.05
CA PRO A 262 4.29 -16.12 14.79
C PRO A 262 4.67 -16.08 13.30
N PRO A 263 5.94 -16.38 12.96
CA PRO A 263 6.35 -16.52 11.57
C PRO A 263 5.48 -17.52 10.82
N GLY A 264 5.15 -17.19 9.58
CA GLY A 264 4.39 -18.09 8.73
C GLY A 264 5.19 -19.35 8.38
N ARG A 265 4.47 -20.45 8.15
CA ARG A 265 5.04 -21.77 7.83
C ARG A 265 4.77 -22.20 6.39
N ILE A 266 4.18 -21.32 5.59
CA ILE A 266 3.91 -21.59 4.18
C ILE A 266 5.24 -21.49 3.43
N ASN A 267 5.46 -22.36 2.44
CA ASN A 267 6.66 -22.29 1.63
C ASN A 267 6.64 -21.03 0.76
N SER A 268 7.78 -20.35 0.69
CA SER A 268 8.02 -19.25 -0.25
C SER A 268 7.93 -19.75 -1.69
N THR A 269 7.47 -18.86 -2.57
CA THR A 269 7.50 -19.00 -4.02
C THR A 269 8.91 -18.81 -4.60
N GLY A 270 9.85 -18.30 -3.80
CA GLY A 270 11.21 -17.95 -4.22
C GLY A 270 11.41 -16.45 -4.44
N SER A 271 10.35 -15.65 -4.37
CA SER A 271 10.39 -14.20 -4.57
C SER A 271 9.50 -13.47 -3.57
N ILE A 272 10.03 -12.41 -2.95
CA ILE A 272 9.30 -11.60 -1.97
C ILE A 272 8.05 -10.98 -2.61
N ILE A 273 8.16 -10.47 -3.83
CA ILE A 273 7.02 -9.82 -4.50
C ILE A 273 5.91 -10.83 -4.81
N GLU A 274 6.26 -12.02 -5.29
CA GLU A 274 5.31 -13.10 -5.58
C GLU A 274 4.64 -13.61 -4.29
N ASP A 275 5.39 -13.69 -3.19
CA ASP A 275 4.88 -14.07 -1.87
C ASP A 275 3.85 -13.07 -1.29
N VAL A 276 3.95 -11.79 -1.66
CA VAL A 276 3.00 -10.73 -1.25
C VAL A 276 1.65 -10.90 -1.95
N PHE A 277 1.69 -11.21 -3.25
CA PHE A 277 0.52 -11.36 -4.12
C PHE A 277 -0.18 -12.72 -3.96
N THR A 278 0.56 -13.79 -3.69
CA THR A 278 -0.03 -15.13 -3.58
C THR A 278 -0.94 -15.21 -2.35
N GLY A 279 -2.16 -15.69 -2.56
CA GLY A 279 -3.23 -15.74 -1.54
C GLY A 279 -4.07 -14.46 -1.46
N ARG A 280 -3.88 -13.50 -2.37
CA ARG A 280 -4.70 -12.29 -2.45
C ARG A 280 -5.84 -12.46 -3.44
N PRO A 281 -7.00 -11.86 -3.18
CA PRO A 281 -8.10 -11.82 -4.15
C PRO A 281 -7.76 -10.87 -5.31
N ILE A 282 -8.25 -11.18 -6.52
CA ILE A 282 -8.01 -10.41 -7.74
C ILE A 282 -8.37 -8.92 -7.59
N GLU A 283 -9.43 -8.62 -6.85
CA GLU A 283 -9.92 -7.28 -6.55
C GLU A 283 -8.88 -6.40 -5.85
N GLU A 284 -7.94 -7.00 -5.13
CA GLU A 284 -6.89 -6.26 -4.43
C GLU A 284 -5.65 -6.02 -5.29
N LEU A 285 -5.51 -6.71 -6.43
CA LEU A 285 -4.34 -6.57 -7.29
C LEU A 285 -4.11 -5.14 -7.78
N PRO A 286 -5.11 -4.37 -8.25
CA PRO A 286 -4.87 -3.00 -8.70
C PRO A 286 -4.25 -2.11 -7.62
N LEU A 287 -4.73 -2.24 -6.38
CA LEU A 287 -4.20 -1.47 -5.25
C LEU A 287 -2.80 -1.97 -4.85
N ILE A 288 -2.59 -3.28 -4.73
CA ILE A 288 -1.29 -3.86 -4.34
C ILE A 288 -0.22 -3.51 -5.38
N THR A 289 -0.54 -3.58 -6.67
CA THR A 289 0.37 -3.19 -7.75
C THR A 289 0.67 -1.69 -7.73
N GLY A 290 -0.36 -0.87 -7.52
CA GLY A 290 -0.21 0.57 -7.33
C GLY A 290 0.73 0.89 -6.17
N LEU A 291 0.71 0.11 -5.09
CA LEU A 291 1.61 0.29 -3.94
C LEU A 291 3.04 -0.20 -4.21
N LEU A 292 3.21 -1.37 -4.85
CA LEU A 292 4.51 -2.04 -5.00
C LEU A 292 5.31 -1.62 -6.22
N GLY A 293 4.65 -1.19 -7.30
CA GLY A 293 5.29 -1.10 -8.62
C GLY A 293 6.33 0.01 -8.79
N GLY A 294 6.62 0.81 -7.74
CA GLY A 294 7.67 1.82 -7.77
C GLY A 294 7.50 2.78 -8.95
N ASP A 295 8.58 2.93 -9.74
CA ASP A 295 8.63 3.73 -10.98
C ASP A 295 7.66 3.29 -12.06
N ASN A 296 7.20 2.05 -11.99
CA ASN A 296 6.39 1.44 -13.03
C ASN A 296 5.03 1.00 -12.48
N SER A 297 4.58 1.66 -11.41
CA SER A 297 3.32 1.33 -10.75
C SER A 297 2.11 1.43 -11.67
N ILE A 298 2.07 2.40 -12.58
CA ILE A 298 0.96 2.55 -13.54
C ILE A 298 1.01 1.42 -14.56
N SER A 299 2.15 1.19 -15.19
CA SER A 299 2.30 0.13 -16.19
C SER A 299 2.05 -1.24 -15.60
N MET A 300 2.50 -1.51 -14.37
CA MET A 300 2.27 -2.79 -13.68
C MET A 300 0.79 -3.00 -13.36
N THR A 301 0.12 -1.99 -12.79
CA THR A 301 -1.31 -2.04 -12.48
C THR A 301 -2.14 -2.25 -13.74
N LEU A 302 -1.90 -1.46 -14.79
CA LEU A 302 -2.65 -1.57 -16.04
C LEU A 302 -2.39 -2.90 -16.75
N SER A 303 -1.16 -3.42 -16.71
CA SER A 303 -0.85 -4.72 -17.33
C SER A 303 -1.62 -5.87 -16.68
N ILE A 304 -1.76 -5.87 -15.35
CA ILE A 304 -2.59 -6.87 -14.64
C ILE A 304 -4.07 -6.73 -14.99
N ILE A 305 -4.58 -5.51 -14.98
CA ILE A 305 -5.98 -5.23 -15.31
C ILE A 305 -6.28 -5.71 -16.74
N GLU A 306 -5.47 -5.30 -17.71
CA GLU A 306 -5.64 -5.65 -19.12
C GLU A 306 -5.45 -7.16 -19.38
N ALA A 307 -4.58 -7.84 -18.61
CA ALA A 307 -4.42 -9.29 -18.71
C ALA A 307 -5.72 -10.02 -18.38
N TYR A 308 -6.38 -9.59 -17.29
CA TYR A 308 -7.65 -10.16 -16.88
C TYR A 308 -8.78 -9.79 -17.84
N GLU A 309 -8.94 -8.50 -18.15
CA GLU A 309 -9.99 -8.00 -19.05
C GLU A 309 -9.98 -8.73 -20.39
N LYS A 310 -8.80 -8.93 -20.99
CA LYS A 310 -8.65 -9.70 -22.23
C LYS A 310 -9.01 -11.18 -22.05
N GLY A 311 -8.66 -11.77 -20.92
CA GLY A 311 -8.92 -13.18 -20.63
C GLY A 311 -10.41 -13.48 -20.44
N VAL A 312 -11.16 -12.57 -19.83
CA VAL A 312 -12.61 -12.75 -19.56
C VAL A 312 -13.53 -12.02 -20.54
N GLY A 313 -12.98 -11.18 -21.43
CA GLY A 313 -13.77 -10.44 -22.43
C GLY A 313 -14.50 -9.23 -21.87
N ILE A 314 -13.93 -8.52 -20.89
CA ILE A 314 -14.45 -7.23 -20.43
C ILE A 314 -14.24 -6.19 -21.54
N GLU A 315 -15.33 -5.60 -22.02
CA GLU A 315 -15.27 -4.49 -22.97
C GLU A 315 -14.82 -3.20 -22.26
N VAL A 316 -13.86 -2.51 -22.87
CA VAL A 316 -13.29 -1.26 -22.34
C VAL A 316 -13.52 -0.16 -23.36
N SER A 317 -14.07 0.97 -22.90
CA SER A 317 -14.42 2.11 -23.76
C SER A 317 -13.19 2.80 -24.35
N GLU A 318 -13.39 3.54 -25.44
CA GLU A 318 -12.34 4.38 -26.04
C GLU A 318 -11.82 5.44 -25.05
N GLU A 319 -12.69 6.00 -24.21
CA GLU A 319 -12.29 7.00 -23.22
C GLU A 319 -11.42 6.38 -22.11
N THR A 320 -11.78 5.20 -21.59
CA THR A 320 -10.91 4.48 -20.63
C THR A 320 -9.55 4.18 -21.25
N LEU A 321 -9.50 3.70 -22.50
CA LEU A 321 -8.24 3.41 -23.19
C LEU A 321 -7.37 4.67 -23.35
N LYS A 322 -7.99 5.81 -23.67
CA LYS A 322 -7.32 7.11 -23.76
C LYS A 322 -6.74 7.54 -22.41
N ILE A 323 -7.52 7.52 -21.33
CA ILE A 323 -7.05 7.90 -19.99
C ILE A 323 -5.89 6.99 -19.53
N ARG A 324 -6.00 5.67 -19.76
CA ARG A 324 -4.92 4.71 -19.43
C ARG A 324 -3.63 4.98 -20.20
N LYS A 325 -3.74 5.37 -21.48
CA LYS A 325 -2.58 5.77 -22.29
C LYS A 325 -1.92 7.03 -21.73
N ASP A 326 -2.70 8.02 -21.35
CA ASP A 326 -2.20 9.28 -20.79
C ASP A 326 -1.52 9.04 -19.42
N LEU A 327 -2.06 8.14 -18.59
CA LEU A 327 -1.40 7.72 -17.35
C LEU A 327 -0.02 7.08 -17.59
N ARG A 328 0.12 6.21 -18.60
CA ARG A 328 1.44 5.64 -18.97
C ARG A 328 2.41 6.71 -19.47
N ALA A 329 1.93 7.73 -20.17
CA ALA A 329 2.77 8.86 -20.58
C ALA A 329 3.29 9.64 -19.34
N LEU A 330 2.40 9.91 -18.37
CA LEU A 330 2.78 10.56 -17.11
C LEU A 330 3.79 9.73 -16.30
N GLU A 331 3.71 8.40 -16.34
CA GLU A 331 4.72 7.53 -15.71
C GLU A 331 6.11 7.74 -16.31
N GLN A 332 6.23 7.80 -17.63
CA GLN A 332 7.50 8.04 -18.32
C GLN A 332 8.04 9.44 -18.03
N GLU A 333 7.17 10.45 -18.01
CA GLU A 333 7.55 11.80 -17.62
C GLU A 333 8.04 11.85 -16.16
N LEU A 334 7.36 11.14 -15.24
CA LEU A 334 7.74 11.08 -13.83
C LEU A 334 9.12 10.46 -13.67
N LYS A 335 9.39 9.35 -14.37
CA LYS A 335 10.70 8.70 -14.38
C LYS A 335 11.79 9.66 -14.83
N ALA A 336 11.56 10.39 -15.93
CA ALA A 336 12.51 11.40 -16.41
C ALA A 336 12.73 12.54 -15.41
N ALA A 337 11.69 12.98 -14.69
CA ALA A 337 11.80 14.00 -13.66
C ALA A 337 12.61 13.49 -12.44
N VAL A 338 12.40 12.23 -12.04
CA VAL A 338 13.18 11.57 -10.97
C VAL A 338 14.65 11.45 -11.35
N ASP A 339 14.95 10.95 -12.55
CA ASP A 339 16.33 10.79 -13.03
C ASP A 339 17.08 12.13 -13.10
N ALA A 340 16.38 13.19 -13.50
CA ALA A 340 16.90 14.55 -13.51
C ALA A 340 16.90 15.24 -12.13
N GLN A 341 16.24 14.64 -11.13
CA GLN A 341 15.93 15.24 -9.83
C GLN A 341 15.28 16.63 -9.97
N ASP A 342 14.41 16.78 -10.97
CA ASP A 342 13.67 18.00 -11.30
C ASP A 342 12.44 18.13 -10.39
N VAL A 343 12.58 18.95 -9.35
CA VAL A 343 11.60 19.03 -8.26
C VAL A 343 10.26 19.59 -8.73
N ASP A 344 10.28 20.60 -9.60
CA ASP A 344 9.08 21.27 -10.06
C ASP A 344 8.28 20.35 -10.99
N LYS A 345 8.96 19.64 -11.91
CA LYS A 345 8.31 18.63 -12.74
C LYS A 345 7.78 17.46 -11.92
N TYR A 346 8.54 16.98 -10.93
CA TYR A 346 8.09 15.90 -10.06
C TYR A 346 6.76 16.27 -9.37
N GLU A 347 6.68 17.46 -8.78
CA GLU A 347 5.46 17.94 -8.13
C GLU A 347 4.30 18.10 -9.13
N GLU A 348 4.56 18.68 -10.30
CA GLU A 348 3.56 18.85 -11.35
C GLU A 348 2.97 17.50 -11.81
N ILE A 349 3.84 16.55 -12.16
CA ILE A 349 3.45 15.26 -12.73
C ILE A 349 2.73 14.41 -11.68
N THR A 350 3.23 14.35 -10.44
CA THR A 350 2.53 13.63 -9.37
C THR A 350 1.17 14.27 -9.06
N GLY A 351 1.04 15.60 -9.18
CA GLY A 351 -0.26 16.28 -9.12
C GLY A 351 -1.23 15.81 -10.21
N LYS A 352 -0.79 15.71 -11.46
CA LYS A 352 -1.60 15.18 -12.57
C LYS A 352 -2.01 13.73 -12.35
N ILE A 353 -1.09 12.87 -11.89
CA ILE A 353 -1.37 11.46 -11.58
C ILE A 353 -2.43 11.37 -10.49
N ARG A 354 -2.29 12.11 -9.38
CA ARG A 354 -3.29 12.13 -8.29
C ARG A 354 -4.66 12.57 -8.80
N LYS A 355 -4.72 13.53 -9.73
CA LYS A 355 -5.99 14.02 -10.29
C LYS A 355 -6.77 12.95 -11.07
N VAL A 356 -6.05 12.04 -11.75
CA VAL A 356 -6.65 11.01 -12.61
C VAL A 356 -6.78 9.67 -11.87
N ALA A 357 -5.68 9.17 -11.32
CA ALA A 357 -5.61 7.89 -10.63
C ALA A 357 -6.06 7.96 -9.16
N GLY A 358 -6.50 9.13 -8.72
CA GLY A 358 -6.92 9.47 -7.35
C GLY A 358 -5.74 9.76 -6.43
N ASN A 359 -4.72 8.91 -6.46
CA ASN A 359 -3.56 9.06 -5.61
C ASN A 359 -2.33 8.37 -6.21
N MET A 360 -1.17 8.48 -5.57
CA MET A 360 0.06 7.83 -6.04
C MET A 360 0.04 6.30 -5.89
N ASN A 361 -0.99 5.74 -5.24
CA ASN A 361 -1.26 4.31 -5.15
C ASN A 361 -2.36 3.84 -6.12
N LEU A 362 -2.81 4.72 -7.01
CA LEU A 362 -3.77 4.42 -8.08
C LEU A 362 -5.14 3.92 -7.58
N SER A 363 -5.60 4.40 -6.43
CA SER A 363 -6.85 3.92 -5.82
C SER A 363 -8.11 4.12 -6.68
N ASN A 364 -8.07 5.01 -7.68
CA ASN A 364 -9.19 5.21 -8.61
C ASN A 364 -9.17 4.23 -9.79
N VAL A 365 -8.04 3.57 -10.09
CA VAL A 365 -7.87 2.69 -11.25
C VAL A 365 -8.38 1.29 -10.93
N PHE A 366 -9.26 0.74 -11.78
CA PHE A 366 -9.82 -0.59 -11.57
C PHE A 366 -10.16 -1.30 -12.88
N PHE A 367 -10.69 -2.53 -12.79
CA PHE A 367 -11.16 -3.29 -13.94
C PHE A 367 -12.31 -2.55 -14.64
N GLY A 368 -12.31 -2.53 -15.97
CA GLY A 368 -13.25 -1.80 -16.82
C GLY A 368 -13.00 -0.28 -16.92
N GLY A 369 -12.43 0.35 -15.89
CA GLY A 369 -12.33 1.81 -15.85
C GLY A 369 -11.88 2.37 -14.51
N PHE A 370 -12.62 3.36 -14.00
CA PHE A 370 -12.28 4.12 -12.80
C PHE A 370 -13.43 4.13 -11.80
N LYS A 371 -13.10 4.12 -10.50
CA LYS A 371 -14.11 3.98 -9.42
C LYS A 371 -14.88 5.25 -9.12
N THR A 372 -14.33 6.41 -9.47
CA THR A 372 -14.92 7.73 -9.19
C THR A 372 -14.68 8.69 -10.36
N PRO A 373 -15.53 9.72 -10.51
CA PRO A 373 -15.37 10.73 -11.55
C PRO A 373 -14.00 11.41 -11.54
N ILE A 374 -13.44 11.62 -12.72
CA ILE A 374 -12.18 12.35 -12.91
C ILE A 374 -12.50 13.80 -13.22
N GLU A 375 -11.92 14.73 -12.46
CA GLU A 375 -12.15 16.16 -12.65
C GLU A 375 -11.72 16.61 -14.06
N GLY A 376 -12.65 17.22 -14.80
CA GLY A 376 -12.43 17.67 -16.18
C GLY A 376 -12.92 16.72 -17.26
N ASN A 377 -13.50 15.57 -16.89
CA ASN A 377 -14.20 14.67 -17.81
C ASN A 377 -15.72 14.76 -17.60
N ASP A 378 -16.47 14.84 -18.70
CA ASP A 378 -17.89 15.23 -18.66
C ASP A 378 -18.85 14.09 -18.32
N ASN A 379 -18.55 12.85 -18.70
CA ASN A 379 -19.46 11.70 -18.54
C ASN A 379 -18.79 10.50 -17.87
N PHE A 380 -19.07 10.30 -16.58
CA PHE A 380 -18.49 9.19 -15.80
C PHE A 380 -18.90 7.81 -16.33
N GLU A 381 -20.09 7.68 -16.92
CA GLU A 381 -20.58 6.41 -17.46
C GLU A 381 -19.67 5.85 -18.57
N ASP A 382 -18.94 6.72 -19.29
CA ASP A 382 -18.07 6.31 -20.37
C ASP A 382 -16.78 5.65 -19.87
N TYR A 383 -16.40 5.84 -18.61
CA TYR A 383 -15.13 5.31 -18.08
C TYR A 383 -15.25 4.75 -16.67
N LYS A 384 -16.46 4.50 -16.17
CA LYS A 384 -16.67 3.87 -14.87
C LYS A 384 -16.17 2.44 -14.87
N SER A 385 -15.62 2.01 -13.74
CA SER A 385 -15.32 0.60 -13.52
C SER A 385 -16.61 -0.21 -13.36
N GLN A 386 -16.47 -1.53 -13.35
CA GLN A 386 -17.60 -2.44 -13.19
C GLN A 386 -17.27 -3.56 -12.21
N VAL A 387 -18.30 -4.04 -11.53
CA VAL A 387 -18.26 -5.34 -10.85
C VAL A 387 -18.16 -6.43 -11.91
N PHE A 388 -17.39 -7.47 -11.63
CA PHE A 388 -17.16 -8.56 -12.56
C PHE A 388 -17.30 -9.91 -11.87
N ASP A 389 -17.72 -10.92 -12.63
CA ASP A 389 -17.69 -12.29 -12.18
C ASP A 389 -16.25 -12.80 -12.18
N VAL A 390 -15.86 -13.43 -11.08
CA VAL A 390 -14.56 -14.07 -10.96
C VAL A 390 -14.53 -15.30 -11.87
N VAL A 391 -13.45 -15.42 -12.65
CA VAL A 391 -13.24 -16.53 -13.58
C VAL A 391 -11.89 -17.16 -13.27
N GLU A 392 -11.90 -18.46 -12.94
CA GLU A 392 -10.69 -19.26 -12.80
C GLU A 392 -9.88 -19.24 -14.11
N GLY A 393 -8.56 -19.15 -14.02
CA GLY A 393 -7.73 -19.25 -15.21
C GLY A 393 -6.33 -18.69 -15.07
N SER A 394 -5.60 -18.72 -16.18
CA SER A 394 -4.26 -18.17 -16.33
C SER A 394 -4.30 -16.93 -17.20
N TYR A 395 -3.78 -15.82 -16.68
CA TYR A 395 -3.83 -14.51 -17.30
C TYR A 395 -2.42 -14.01 -17.55
N LYS A 396 -2.20 -13.38 -18.71
CA LYS A 396 -0.87 -12.92 -19.12
C LYS A 396 -0.94 -11.66 -19.96
N ASN A 397 -0.15 -10.67 -19.58
CA ASN A 397 0.10 -9.48 -20.38
C ASN A 397 1.51 -8.95 -20.13
N GLY A 398 2.28 -8.76 -21.19
CA GLY A 398 3.68 -8.32 -21.10
C GLY A 398 4.53 -9.20 -20.20
N LEU A 399 5.04 -8.62 -19.11
CA LEU A 399 5.94 -9.26 -18.15
C LEU A 399 5.21 -9.92 -16.97
N ILE A 400 3.88 -9.84 -16.93
CA ILE A 400 3.07 -10.34 -15.82
C ILE A 400 2.26 -11.55 -16.26
N GLU A 401 2.28 -12.59 -15.43
CA GLU A 401 1.51 -13.82 -15.60
C GLU A 401 0.98 -14.26 -14.24
N PHE A 402 -0.31 -14.56 -14.11
CA PHE A 402 -0.90 -15.00 -12.83
C PHE A 402 -2.04 -16.01 -13.03
N ASN A 403 -2.24 -16.84 -12.01
CA ASN A 403 -3.27 -17.87 -11.96
C ASN A 403 -4.27 -17.55 -10.86
N LEU A 404 -5.57 -17.71 -11.17
CA LEU A 404 -6.67 -17.61 -10.22
C LEU A 404 -7.27 -18.98 -9.98
N ASP A 405 -7.67 -19.24 -8.73
CA ASP A 405 -8.57 -20.33 -8.38
C ASP A 405 -10.05 -19.95 -8.62
N PRO A 406 -11.02 -20.85 -8.42
CA PRO A 406 -12.45 -20.55 -8.57
C PRO A 406 -12.97 -19.43 -7.67
N LYS A 407 -12.29 -19.12 -6.56
CA LYS A 407 -12.64 -18.02 -5.64
C LYS A 407 -11.94 -16.71 -6.00
N GLY A 408 -11.16 -16.69 -7.08
CA GLY A 408 -10.45 -15.50 -7.56
C GLY A 408 -9.23 -15.17 -6.71
N ILE A 409 -8.68 -16.17 -6.02
CA ILE A 409 -7.47 -16.05 -5.23
C ILE A 409 -6.28 -16.38 -6.11
N ILE A 410 -5.24 -15.55 -5.98
CA ILE A 410 -3.98 -15.74 -6.69
C ILE A 410 -3.25 -16.96 -6.15
N THR A 411 -3.12 -17.99 -6.97
CA THR A 411 -2.40 -19.23 -6.63
C THR A 411 -0.94 -19.16 -7.03
N GLU A 412 -0.63 -18.44 -8.11
CA GLU A 412 0.71 -18.20 -8.62
C GLU A 412 0.72 -16.84 -9.34
N ILE A 413 1.81 -16.10 -9.22
CA ILE A 413 2.09 -14.91 -10.03
C ILE A 413 3.58 -14.88 -10.36
N LYS A 414 3.90 -14.44 -11.57
CA LYS A 414 5.26 -14.19 -12.04
C LYS A 414 5.33 -12.78 -12.60
N ILE A 415 6.30 -12.03 -12.11
CA ILE A 415 6.61 -10.67 -12.59
C ILE A 415 8.05 -10.74 -13.08
N LYS A 416 8.24 -10.78 -14.40
CA LYS A 416 9.57 -10.86 -15.00
C LYS A 416 10.32 -9.54 -14.78
N GLU A 417 11.58 -9.63 -14.37
CA GLU A 417 12.48 -8.47 -14.22
C GLU A 417 12.51 -7.63 -15.52
N GLY A 418 12.48 -6.31 -15.38
CA GLY A 418 12.16 -5.37 -16.46
C GLY A 418 10.97 -4.45 -16.13
N ILE A 419 10.41 -4.65 -14.92
CA ILE A 419 9.65 -3.75 -14.05
C ILE A 419 10.12 -2.30 -14.07
#